data_AF-A0A1I3PVF0-F1
#
_entry.id   AF-A0A1I3PVF0-F1
#
_cell.length_a   1.000
_cell.length_b   1.000
_cell.length_c   1.000
_cell.angle_alpha   90.00
_cell.angle_beta   90.00
_cell.angle_gamma   90.00
#
_symmetry.space_group_name_H-M   'P 1'
#
loop_
_entity.id
_entity.type
_entity.pdbx_description
1 polymer ?
#
loop_
_entity_poly.entity_id
_entity_poly.type
_entity_poly.pdbx_seq_one_letter_code
_entity_poly.pdbx_strand_id
1 'polypeptide(L)'
;MTYKGSGHDHEHSDGRGPSRKLCVRDIFPNYDKGLPLGSKVLTADGLLPVEYLEPGDRVITRAGMRQVLNIDTPAPKRFKLSFAREEVIYADGVMVMSETGQPFAA
;
A
#
# COMPACT_ATOMS: atom_id res chain seq x y z
N MET A 1 -2.01 -71.04 -4.11
CA MET A 1 -1.82 -69.94 -3.14
C MET A 1 -1.15 -68.80 -3.89
N THR A 2 -1.94 -67.93 -4.52
CA THR A 2 -1.43 -66.85 -5.39
C THR A 2 -1.63 -65.52 -4.69
N TYR A 3 -0.53 -64.95 -4.25
CA TYR A 3 -0.43 -63.66 -3.57
C TYR A 3 -0.84 -62.54 -4.55
N LYS A 4 -1.98 -61.87 -4.28
CA LYS A 4 -2.39 -60.66 -4.99
C LYS A 4 -1.67 -59.49 -4.31
N GLY A 5 -0.57 -59.04 -4.92
CA GLY A 5 0.10 -57.80 -4.53
C GLY A 5 -0.78 -56.61 -4.92
N SER A 6 -1.33 -55.93 -3.91
CA SER A 6 -2.02 -54.65 -4.06
C SER A 6 -0.96 -53.56 -4.23
N GLY A 7 -0.68 -53.16 -5.47
CA GLY A 7 0.12 -51.98 -5.76
C GLY A 7 -0.69 -50.74 -5.37
N HIS A 8 -0.22 -50.05 -4.33
CA HIS A 8 -0.76 -48.77 -3.87
C HIS A 8 -0.40 -47.70 -4.91
N ASP A 9 -1.41 -47.22 -5.64
CA ASP A 9 -1.31 -46.00 -6.45
C ASP A 9 -1.12 -44.81 -5.50
N HIS A 10 0.13 -44.44 -5.22
CA HIS A 10 0.41 -43.13 -4.65
C HIS A 10 0.42 -42.11 -5.78
N GLU A 11 -0.76 -41.55 -6.07
CA GLU A 11 -0.88 -40.24 -6.71
C GLU A 11 -0.20 -39.21 -5.79
N HIS A 12 1.09 -38.97 -6.03
CA HIS A 12 1.76 -37.78 -5.55
C HIS A 12 1.13 -36.60 -6.30
N SER A 13 0.11 -36.00 -5.69
CA SER A 13 -0.39 -34.68 -6.08
C SER A 13 0.77 -33.68 -6.06
N ASP A 14 1.16 -33.24 -7.25
CA ASP A 14 2.09 -32.14 -7.49
C ASP A 14 1.56 -30.85 -6.85
N GLY A 15 1.95 -30.62 -5.59
CA GLY A 15 1.58 -29.44 -4.80
C GLY A 15 2.26 -28.14 -5.20
N ARG A 16 2.55 -27.89 -6.48
CA ARG A 16 2.88 -26.53 -6.96
C ARG A 16 1.63 -25.91 -7.57
N GLY A 17 0.78 -25.40 -6.68
CA GLY A 17 -0.23 -24.41 -7.08
C GLY A 17 0.45 -23.29 -7.88
N PRO A 18 -0.23 -22.70 -8.88
CA PRO A 18 0.38 -21.74 -9.78
C PRO A 18 0.99 -20.63 -8.94
N SER A 19 2.30 -20.44 -9.03
CA SER A 19 2.97 -19.29 -8.45
C SER A 19 2.34 -18.06 -9.10
N ARG A 20 1.33 -17.49 -8.42
CA ARG A 20 0.80 -16.17 -8.77
C ARG A 20 2.03 -15.27 -8.78
N LYS A 21 2.42 -14.80 -9.97
CA LYS A 21 3.51 -13.85 -10.12
C LYS A 21 3.20 -12.72 -9.15
N LEU A 22 3.99 -12.59 -8.09
CA LEU A 22 3.87 -11.49 -7.14
C LEU A 22 4.08 -10.23 -7.96
N CYS A 23 2.99 -9.56 -8.33
CA CYS A 23 3.10 -8.26 -8.94
C CYS A 23 3.49 -7.30 -7.83
N VAL A 24 4.36 -6.34 -8.12
CA VAL A 24 4.80 -5.36 -7.13
C VAL A 24 3.59 -4.62 -6.50
N ARG A 25 2.50 -4.49 -7.26
CA ARG A 25 1.20 -3.97 -6.83
C ARG A 25 0.48 -4.81 -5.76
N ASP A 26 0.77 -6.11 -5.65
CA ASP A 26 0.28 -6.98 -4.57
C ASP A 26 1.11 -6.85 -3.29
N ILE A 27 2.30 -6.24 -3.38
CA ILE A 27 3.21 -6.04 -2.24
C ILE A 27 2.95 -4.69 -1.58
N PHE A 28 2.56 -3.67 -2.36
CA PHE A 28 2.27 -2.34 -1.82
C PHE A 28 0.85 -2.25 -1.25
N PRO A 29 0.66 -1.49 -0.15
CA PRO A 29 -0.66 -1.24 0.40
C PRO A 29 -1.61 -0.68 -0.66
N ASN A 30 -2.88 -1.11 -0.65
CA ASN A 30 -3.86 -0.62 -1.59
C ASN A 30 -4.24 0.85 -1.28
N TYR A 31 -3.66 1.77 -2.03
CA TYR A 31 -3.87 3.21 -1.91
C TYR A 31 -5.05 3.75 -2.75
N ASP A 32 -5.81 2.89 -3.44
CA ASP A 32 -6.91 3.22 -4.38
C ASP A 32 -8.01 4.14 -3.79
N LYS A 33 -8.02 4.38 -2.48
CA LYS A 33 -8.92 5.35 -1.82
C LYS A 33 -8.23 6.11 -0.68
N GLY A 34 -6.95 6.43 -0.84
CA GLY A 34 -6.13 7.10 0.17
C GLY A 34 -5.23 6.15 0.95
N LEU A 35 -4.42 6.74 1.84
CA LEU A 35 -3.44 6.08 2.66
C LEU A 35 -4.12 5.21 3.73
N PRO A 36 -3.76 3.92 3.86
CA PRO A 36 -4.25 3.11 4.97
C PRO A 36 -3.72 3.62 6.31
N LEU A 37 -4.47 3.38 7.38
CA LEU A 37 -4.02 3.61 8.76
C LEU A 37 -2.65 2.96 9.01
N GLY A 38 -1.78 3.66 9.74
CA GLY A 38 -0.39 3.25 9.97
C GLY A 38 0.59 3.58 8.82
N SER A 39 0.12 4.08 7.67
CA SER A 39 1.02 4.51 6.59
C SER A 39 1.95 5.62 7.08
N LYS A 40 3.25 5.40 6.98
CA LYS A 40 4.26 6.39 7.39
C LYS A 40 4.43 7.41 6.28
N VAL A 41 4.00 8.64 6.52
CA VAL A 41 4.17 9.77 5.61
C VAL A 41 5.42 10.55 5.99
N LEU A 42 6.20 10.98 5.00
CA LEU A 42 7.35 11.82 5.25
C LEU A 42 6.91 13.26 5.53
N THR A 43 7.15 13.75 6.74
CA THR A 43 6.80 15.09 7.21
C THR A 43 8.05 15.90 7.57
N ALA A 44 7.87 17.18 7.90
CA ALA A 44 8.98 18.04 8.34
C ALA A 44 9.64 17.56 9.65
N ASP A 45 8.91 16.85 10.51
CA ASP A 45 9.42 16.28 11.76
C ASP A 45 10.03 14.86 11.56
N GLY A 46 9.81 14.28 10.38
CA GLY A 46 10.26 12.93 10.04
C GLY A 46 9.12 12.05 9.56
N LEU A 47 9.26 10.73 9.73
CA LEU A 47 8.23 9.76 9.32
C LEU A 47 7.11 9.72 10.36
N LEU A 48 5.98 10.35 10.05
CA LEU A 48 4.80 10.38 10.91
C LEU A 48 3.71 9.45 10.33
N PRO A 49 3.02 8.63 11.15
CA PRO A 49 1.90 7.85 10.65
C PRO A 49 0.74 8.77 10.26
N VAL A 50 0.02 8.42 9.21
CA VAL A 50 -1.07 9.24 8.65
C VAL A 50 -2.20 9.54 9.63
N GLU A 51 -2.40 8.70 10.64
CA GLU A 51 -3.41 8.90 11.68
C GLU A 51 -3.07 10.02 12.69
N TYR A 52 -1.80 10.43 12.74
CA TYR A 52 -1.33 11.55 13.58
C TYR A 52 -1.17 12.85 12.80
N LEU A 53 -1.34 12.81 11.48
CA LEU A 53 -1.34 14.03 10.67
C LEU A 53 -2.62 14.82 10.94
N GLU A 54 -2.46 16.13 11.04
CA GLU A 54 -3.56 17.08 11.16
C GLU A 54 -3.53 18.12 10.02
N PRO A 55 -4.69 18.71 9.65
CA PRO A 55 -4.71 19.87 8.78
C PRO A 55 -3.83 20.98 9.33
N GLY A 56 -2.87 21.44 8.53
CA GLY A 56 -1.85 22.39 8.93
C GLY A 56 -0.46 21.80 9.06
N ASP A 57 -0.32 20.47 9.10
CA ASP A 57 0.99 19.81 9.12
C ASP A 57 1.74 19.96 7.79
N ARG A 58 3.07 19.88 7.89
CA ARG A 58 3.97 20.00 6.74
C ARG A 58 4.47 18.63 6.29
N VAL A 59 4.00 18.20 5.13
CA VAL A 59 4.39 16.96 4.46
C VAL A 59 5.46 17.23 3.41
N ILE A 60 6.46 16.37 3.32
CA ILE A 60 7.46 16.40 2.25
C ILE A 60 6.84 15.74 1.01
N THR A 61 6.72 16.51 -0.06
CA THR A 61 6.26 16.05 -1.38
C THR A 61 7.43 16.07 -2.38
N ARG A 62 7.22 15.50 -3.56
CA ARG A 62 8.21 15.55 -4.65
C ARG A 62 8.57 16.99 -5.04
N ALA A 63 7.62 17.93 -4.94
CA ALA A 63 7.84 19.33 -5.30
C ALA A 63 8.35 20.19 -4.12
N GLY A 64 8.65 19.57 -2.96
CA GLY A 64 9.12 20.23 -1.75
C GLY A 64 8.18 20.06 -0.56
N MET A 65 8.41 20.80 0.52
CA MET A 65 7.51 20.76 1.68
C MET A 65 6.21 21.51 1.39
N ARG A 66 5.07 20.86 1.68
CA ARG A 66 3.73 21.42 1.52
C ARG A 66 2.88 21.21 2.76
N GLN A 67 2.04 22.19 3.03
CA GLN A 67 1.09 22.13 4.13
C GLN A 67 -0.15 21.33 3.71
N VAL A 68 -0.55 20.36 4.54
CA VAL A 68 -1.81 19.65 4.40
C VAL A 68 -2.93 20.63 4.69
N LEU A 69 -3.87 20.81 3.75
CA LEU A 69 -5.00 21.70 3.94
C LEU A 69 -6.18 21.00 4.59
N ASN A 70 -6.42 19.75 4.22
CA ASN A 70 -7.50 18.96 4.76
C ASN A 70 -7.16 17.47 4.76
N ILE A 71 -7.78 16.73 5.67
CA ILE A 71 -7.64 15.27 5.78
C ILE A 71 -9.03 14.66 5.72
N ASP A 72 -9.32 14.01 4.61
CA ASP A 72 -10.60 13.35 4.37
C ASP A 72 -10.49 11.85 4.69
N THR A 73 -11.52 11.27 5.29
CA THR A 73 -11.59 9.83 5.57
C THR A 73 -12.65 9.16 4.68
N PRO A 74 -12.33 8.82 3.42
CA PRO A 74 -13.31 8.27 2.48
C PRO A 74 -13.76 6.85 2.82
N ALA A 75 -13.03 6.16 3.70
CA ALA A 75 -13.34 4.82 4.18
C ALA A 75 -12.75 4.62 5.59
N PRO A 76 -13.26 3.66 6.39
CA PRO A 76 -12.66 3.36 7.68
C PRO A 76 -11.18 2.99 7.50
N LYS A 77 -10.32 3.58 8.34
CA LYS A 77 -8.86 3.40 8.29
C LYS A 77 -8.23 3.84 6.96
N ARG A 78 -8.85 4.76 6.22
CA ARG A 78 -8.24 5.41 5.05
C ARG A 78 -8.26 6.91 5.19
N PHE A 79 -7.16 7.53 4.79
CA PHE A 79 -6.91 8.95 4.93
C PHE A 79 -6.46 9.51 3.59
N LYS A 80 -7.14 10.56 3.13
CA LYS A 80 -6.81 11.28 1.91
C LYS A 80 -6.33 12.66 2.30
N LEU A 81 -5.12 13.00 1.88
CA LEU A 81 -4.50 14.29 2.16
C LEU A 81 -4.79 15.25 1.02
N SER A 82 -5.43 16.37 1.33
CA SER A 82 -5.76 17.41 0.37
C SER A 82 -4.76 18.56 0.52
N PHE A 83 -4.17 18.99 -0.60
CA PHE A 83 -3.22 20.09 -0.68
C PHE A 83 -3.78 21.20 -1.57
N ALA A 84 -3.12 22.36 -1.59
CA ALA A 84 -3.53 23.51 -2.43
C ALA A 84 -3.53 23.21 -3.94
N ARG A 85 -2.80 22.17 -4.35
CA ARG A 85 -2.68 21.67 -5.71
C ARG A 85 -2.40 20.17 -5.66
N GLU A 86 -2.55 19.48 -6.77
CA GLU A 86 -2.20 18.05 -6.86
C GLU A 86 -0.70 17.86 -6.58
N GLU A 87 -0.38 17.04 -5.57
CA GLU A 87 0.98 16.83 -5.10
C GLU A 87 1.29 15.33 -4.98
N VAL A 88 2.56 14.97 -5.12
CA VAL A 88 3.04 13.59 -4.93
C VAL A 88 3.72 13.48 -3.58
N ILE A 89 3.12 12.72 -2.67
CA ILE A 89 3.59 12.52 -1.30
C ILE A 89 4.43 11.25 -1.18
N TYR A 90 5.37 11.25 -0.25
CA TYR A 90 6.12 10.04 0.12
C TYR A 90 5.43 9.33 1.28
N ALA A 91 4.94 8.11 1.05
CA ALA A 91 4.28 7.28 2.04
C ALA A 91 4.78 5.83 1.94
N ASP A 92 5.14 5.22 3.08
CA ASP A 92 5.61 3.82 3.15
C ASP A 92 6.80 3.51 2.22
N GLY A 93 7.61 4.52 1.92
CA GLY A 93 8.73 4.40 0.98
C GLY A 93 8.34 4.43 -0.50
N VAL A 94 7.06 4.64 -0.83
CA VAL A 94 6.59 4.86 -2.20
C VAL A 94 6.08 6.29 -2.40
N MET A 95 6.04 6.72 -3.66
CA MET A 95 5.43 7.99 -4.05
C MET A 95 3.96 7.76 -4.40
N VAL A 96 3.08 8.58 -3.85
CA VAL A 96 1.63 8.46 -4.00
C VAL A 96 1.04 9.82 -4.37
N MET A 97 0.11 9.86 -5.31
CA MET A 97 -0.63 11.09 -5.63
C MET A 97 -1.63 11.42 -4.52
N SER A 98 -1.68 12.68 -4.10
CA SER A 98 -2.53 13.12 -2.99
C SER A 98 -4.03 12.99 -3.28
N GLU A 99 -4.47 13.32 -4.51
CA GLU A 99 -5.89 13.27 -4.88
C GLU A 99 -6.39 11.86 -5.18
N THR A 100 -5.64 11.10 -5.98
CA THR A 100 -6.10 9.79 -6.45
C THR A 100 -5.64 8.65 -5.54
N GLY A 101 -4.66 8.89 -4.68
CA GLY A 101 -3.98 7.82 -3.95
C GLY A 101 -3.22 6.88 -4.88
N GLN A 102 -3.05 7.19 -6.16
CA GLN A 102 -2.38 6.29 -7.09
C GLN A 102 -0.86 6.31 -6.85
N PRO A 103 -0.20 5.14 -6.87
CA PRO A 103 1.25 5.09 -6.79
C PRO A 103 1.83 5.78 -8.03
N PHE A 104 2.70 6.76 -7.79
CA PHE A 104 3.44 7.47 -8.81
C PHE A 104 4.77 6.76 -9.03
N ALA A 105 4.92 6.09 -10.17
CA ALA A 105 6.21 5.58 -10.61
C ALA A 105 6.98 6.73 -11.28
N ALA A 106 8.15 7.07 -10.74
CA ALA A 106 9.09 7.99 -11.38
C ALA A 106 9.90 7.28 -12.48
#